data_AF-A0A6N6MTI2-F1
#
_entry.id   AF-A0A6N6MTI2-F1
#
_cell.length_a   1.000
_cell.length_b   1.000
_cell.length_c   1.000
_cell.angle_alpha   90.00
_cell.angle_beta   90.00
_cell.angle_gamma   90.00
#
_symmetry.space_group_name_H-M   'P 1'
#
loop_
_entity.id
_entity.type
_entity.pdbx_description
1 polymer ?
#
loop_
_entity_poly.entity_id
_entity_poly.type
_entity_poly.pdbx_seq_one_letter_code
_entity_poly.pdbx_strand_id
1 'polypeptide(L)'
;MRFDRNTRGEWIVDPDELARKLGIPCEQLKAEKILGFVHTLVVMGRGADLGRSQVTVQCREAAWQGVFDGAGHLIEECRLSPDDLPDGLVH
;
A
#
# COMPACT_ATOMS: atom_id res chain seq x y z
N MET A 1 -6.70 -3.63 9.32
CA MET A 1 -6.71 -3.14 7.93
C MET A 1 -7.24 -4.17 6.99
N ARG A 2 -8.16 -3.76 6.13
CA ARG A 2 -8.72 -4.56 5.06
C ARG A 2 -8.68 -3.75 3.78
N PHE A 3 -8.28 -4.41 2.70
CA PHE A 3 -8.44 -3.87 1.37
C PHE A 3 -9.60 -4.62 0.72
N ASP A 4 -10.55 -3.88 0.17
CA ASP A 4 -11.61 -4.46 -0.63
C ASP A 4 -11.26 -4.38 -2.11
N ARG A 5 -11.87 -5.25 -2.91
CA ARG A 5 -11.82 -5.14 -4.37
C ARG A 5 -13.16 -4.62 -4.85
N ASN A 6 -13.12 -3.59 -5.69
CA ASN A 6 -14.32 -3.13 -6.36
C ASN A 6 -14.72 -4.11 -7.49
N THR A 7 -15.86 -3.83 -8.13
CA THR A 7 -16.38 -4.65 -9.25
C THR A 7 -15.45 -4.71 -10.46
N ARG A 8 -14.46 -3.82 -10.55
CA ARG A 8 -13.42 -3.78 -11.60
C ARG A 8 -12.14 -4.51 -11.18
N GLY A 9 -12.09 -5.06 -9.96
CA GLY A 9 -10.92 -5.72 -9.40
C GLY A 9 -9.85 -4.77 -8.85
N GLU A 10 -10.14 -3.47 -8.75
CA GLU A 10 -9.22 -2.48 -8.18
C GLU A 10 -9.28 -2.55 -6.65
N TRP A 11 -8.14 -2.39 -6.02
CA TRP A 11 -8.02 -2.34 -4.58
C TRP A 11 -8.51 -1.00 -4.02
N ILE A 12 -9.38 -1.06 -3.02
CA ILE A 12 -9.93 0.07 -2.28
C ILE A 12 -9.52 -0.08 -0.82
N VAL A 13 -9.12 1.03 -0.21
CA VAL A 13 -8.68 1.11 1.17
C VAL A 13 -9.26 2.35 1.84
N ASP A 14 -9.51 2.25 3.14
CA ASP A 14 -9.83 3.40 3.98
C ASP A 14 -8.61 4.34 4.07
N PRO A 15 -8.72 5.62 3.65
CA PRO A 15 -7.59 6.54 3.65
C PRO A 15 -7.10 6.91 5.06
N ASP A 16 -7.98 6.92 6.07
CA ASP A 16 -7.60 7.18 7.45
C ASP A 16 -6.80 5.99 8.02
N GLU A 17 -7.18 4.77 7.69
CA GLU A 17 -6.41 3.59 8.09
C GLU A 17 -5.04 3.56 7.40
N LEU A 18 -4.97 3.85 6.10
CA LEU A 18 -3.70 3.91 5.36
C LEU A 18 -2.77 5.02 5.88
N ALA A 19 -3.32 6.20 6.17
CA ALA A 19 -2.55 7.31 6.74
C ALA A 19 -1.93 6.93 8.09
N ARG A 20 -2.69 6.23 8.96
CA ARG A 20 -2.19 5.71 10.24
C ARG A 20 -1.06 4.70 10.06
N LYS A 21 -1.09 3.86 9.02
CA LYS A 21 -0.02 2.90 8.71
C LYS A 21 1.27 3.58 8.24
N LEU A 22 1.11 4.62 7.42
CA LEU A 22 2.22 5.47 6.96
C LEU A 22 2.77 6.38 8.08
N GLY A 23 1.99 6.60 9.15
CA GLY A 23 2.38 7.49 10.24
C GLY A 23 2.24 8.98 9.90
N ILE A 24 1.37 9.31 8.94
CA ILE A 24 1.11 10.69 8.49
C ILE A 24 -0.36 11.07 8.72
N PRO A 25 -0.71 12.36 8.77
CA PRO A 25 -2.10 12.80 8.78
C PRO A 25 -2.86 12.39 7.52
N CYS A 26 -4.15 12.05 7.65
CA CYS A 26 -5.00 11.71 6.49
C CYS A 26 -5.10 12.88 5.49
N GLU A 27 -5.11 14.12 5.96
CA GLU A 27 -5.11 15.31 5.11
C GLU A 27 -3.82 15.40 4.26
N GLN A 28 -2.67 15.04 4.85
CA GLN A 28 -1.40 14.98 4.11
C GLN A 28 -1.46 13.90 3.04
N LEU A 29 -1.93 12.68 3.37
CA LEU A 29 -2.09 11.60 2.38
C LEU A 29 -3.00 12.04 1.21
N LYS A 30 -4.12 12.70 1.51
CA LYS A 30 -5.05 13.21 0.49
C LYS A 30 -4.41 14.29 -0.38
N ALA A 31 -3.68 15.23 0.22
CA ALA A 31 -2.97 16.26 -0.51
C ALA A 31 -1.88 15.68 -1.43
N GLU A 32 -1.07 14.74 -0.92
CA GLU A 32 -0.03 14.07 -1.71
C GLU A 32 -0.62 13.23 -2.84
N LYS A 33 -1.78 12.59 -2.62
CA LYS A 33 -2.52 11.89 -3.68
C LYS A 33 -2.97 12.85 -4.78
N ILE A 34 -3.51 14.02 -4.43
CA ILE A 34 -3.94 15.04 -5.39
C ILE A 34 -2.76 15.57 -6.20
N LEU A 35 -1.60 15.74 -5.56
CA LEU A 35 -0.37 16.23 -6.18
C LEU A 35 0.39 15.16 -6.97
N GLY A 36 -0.04 13.89 -6.92
CA GLY A 36 0.58 12.78 -7.64
C GLY A 36 1.83 12.20 -6.97
N PHE A 37 2.03 12.45 -5.68
CA PHE A 37 3.18 11.94 -4.90
C PHE A 37 2.91 10.62 -4.17
N VAL A 38 1.69 10.08 -4.28
CA VAL A 38 1.38 8.76 -3.74
C VAL A 38 1.64 7.72 -4.81
N HIS A 39 2.72 6.96 -4.63
CA HIS A 39 3.09 5.84 -5.49
C HIS A 39 2.61 4.54 -4.86
N THR A 40 2.09 3.64 -5.69
CA THR A 40 1.58 2.35 -5.23
C THR A 40 2.05 1.25 -6.17
N LEU A 41 2.58 0.18 -5.59
CA LEU A 41 2.95 -1.04 -6.30
C LEU A 41 2.18 -2.22 -5.71
N VAL A 42 1.57 -3.02 -6.57
CA VAL A 42 0.87 -4.23 -6.19
C VAL A 42 1.51 -5.41 -6.89
N VAL A 43 2.10 -6.31 -6.12
CA VAL A 43 2.70 -7.55 -6.60
C VAL A 43 1.81 -8.71 -6.19
N MET A 44 1.27 -9.42 -7.18
CA MET A 44 0.49 -10.64 -6.95
C MET A 44 1.42 -11.80 -6.62
N GLY A 45 1.15 -12.50 -5.53
CA GLY A 45 1.91 -13.69 -5.14
C GLY A 45 1.78 -14.83 -6.16
N ARG A 46 2.84 -15.62 -6.31
CA ARG A 46 2.92 -16.76 -7.22
C ARG A 46 3.40 -17.99 -6.46
N GLY A 47 3.14 -19.19 -7.00
CA GLY A 47 3.59 -20.44 -6.38
C GLY A 47 3.00 -20.63 -4.99
N ALA A 48 3.86 -20.70 -3.96
CA ALA A 48 3.45 -20.86 -2.57
C ALA A 48 2.67 -19.66 -2.01
N ASP A 49 2.84 -18.46 -2.59
CA ASP A 49 2.13 -17.24 -2.21
C ASP A 49 0.89 -16.96 -3.08
N LEU A 50 0.44 -17.95 -3.85
CA LEU A 50 -0.75 -17.80 -4.69
C LEU A 50 -1.95 -17.34 -3.86
N GLY A 51 -2.63 -16.30 -4.34
CA GLY A 51 -3.78 -15.70 -3.65
C GLY A 51 -3.39 -14.60 -2.67
N ARG A 52 -2.09 -14.39 -2.38
CA ARG A 52 -1.61 -13.24 -1.62
C ARG A 52 -1.31 -12.06 -2.53
N SER A 53 -1.29 -10.87 -1.96
CA SER A 53 -0.89 -9.65 -2.67
C SER A 53 -0.05 -8.78 -1.76
N GLN A 54 1.15 -8.45 -2.22
CA GLN A 54 2.00 -7.47 -1.56
C GLN A 54 1.68 -6.09 -2.15
N VAL A 55 1.32 -5.15 -1.28
CA VAL A 55 1.05 -3.77 -1.62
C VAL A 55 2.09 -2.91 -0.94
N THR A 56 2.79 -2.10 -1.74
CA THR A 56 3.71 -1.08 -1.27
C THR A 56 3.12 0.28 -1.60
N VAL A 57 3.04 1.15 -0.59
CA VAL A 57 2.60 2.55 -0.74
C VAL A 57 3.74 3.44 -0.30
N GLN A 58 4.11 4.40 -1.14
CA GLN A 58 5.06 5.45 -0.82
C GLN A 58 4.42 6.82 -0.97
N CYS A 59 4.79 7.69 -0.06
CA CYS A 59 4.58 9.11 0.01
C CYS A 59 5.96 9.79 0.04
N ARG A 60 6.03 11.12 0.02
CA ARG A 60 7.32 11.82 -0.03
C ARG A 60 8.25 11.50 1.15
N GLU A 61 7.66 11.33 2.33
CA GLU A 61 8.41 11.18 3.59
C GLU A 61 8.09 9.86 4.32
N ALA A 62 7.25 9.00 3.74
CA ALA A 62 6.80 7.78 4.39
C ALA A 62 6.57 6.67 3.38
N ALA A 63 6.88 5.44 3.76
CA ALA A 63 6.58 4.26 2.98
C ALA A 63 6.12 3.11 3.87
N TRP A 64 5.20 2.33 3.35
CA TRP A 64 4.59 1.21 4.04
C TRP A 64 4.34 0.07 3.07
N GLN A 65 4.55 -1.15 3.54
CA GLN A 65 4.25 -2.37 2.82
C GLN A 65 3.32 -3.25 3.63
N GLY A 66 2.33 -3.83 2.97
CA GLY A 66 1.46 -4.84 3.54
C GLY A 66 1.30 -6.05 2.62
N VAL A 67 1.23 -7.24 3.20
CA VAL A 67 0.85 -8.47 2.50
C VAL A 67 -0.59 -8.79 2.89
N PHE A 68 -1.42 -9.05 1.89
CA PHE A 68 -2.84 -9.33 2.04
C PHE A 68 -3.15 -10.75 1.58
N ASP A 69 -4.09 -11.41 2.26
CA ASP A 69 -4.66 -12.68 1.82
C ASP A 69 -5.68 -12.48 0.68
N GLY A 70 -6.20 -13.59 0.13
CA GLY A 70 -7.16 -13.56 -0.97
C GLY A 70 -8.54 -12.97 -0.60
N ALA A 71 -8.82 -12.81 0.69
CA ALA A 71 -10.03 -12.15 1.20
C ALA A 71 -9.81 -10.66 1.49
N GLY A 72 -8.58 -10.15 1.30
CA GLY A 72 -8.22 -8.76 1.50
C GLY A 72 -7.82 -8.40 2.93
N HIS A 73 -7.57 -9.39 3.80
CA HIS A 73 -7.07 -9.12 5.16
C HIS A 73 -5.56 -8.95 5.15
N LEU A 74 -5.09 -7.94 5.87
CA LEU A 74 -3.67 -7.73 6.12
C LEU A 74 -3.13 -8.87 7.00
N ILE A 75 -2.15 -9.62 6.50
CA ILE A 75 -1.50 -10.73 7.22
C ILE A 75 -0.09 -10.36 7.70
N GLU A 76 0.62 -9.48 6.99
CA GLU A 76 1.95 -8.99 7.36
C GLU A 76 2.09 -7.52 6.97
N GLU A 77 2.88 -6.75 7.71
CA GLU A 77 3.17 -5.35 7.37
C GLU A 77 4.53 -4.89 7.91
N CYS A 78 5.13 -3.93 7.21
CA CYS A 78 6.35 -3.23 7.63
C CYS A 78 6.31 -1.77 7.18
N ARG A 79 6.86 -0.86 8.00
CA ARG A 79 7.24 0.49 7.53
C ARG A 79 8.58 0.37 6.83
N LEU A 80 8.67 0.95 5.63
CA LEU A 80 9.89 0.94 4.84
C LEU A 80 10.67 2.22 5.13
N SER A 81 11.98 2.09 5.27
CA SER A 81 12.86 3.24 5.15
C SER A 81 13.02 3.59 3.66
N PRO A 82 13.43 4.82 3.31
CA PRO A 82 13.73 5.17 1.91
C PRO A 82 14.83 4.30 1.29
N ASP A 83 15.66 3.62 2.10
CA ASP A 83 16.69 2.68 1.64
C ASP A 83 16.11 1.30 1.28
N ASP A 84 14.93 0.96 1.80
CA ASP A 84 14.26 -0.34 1.62
C ASP A 84 13.19 -0.33 0.50
N LEU A 85 13.13 0.75 -0.29
CA LEU A 85 12.13 0.89 -1.35
C LEU A 85 12.46 -0.03 -2.54
N PRO A 86 11.47 -0.75 -3.10
CA PRO A 86 11.70 -1.55 -4.28
C PRO A 86 12.06 -0.67 -5.48
N ASP A 87 12.99 -1.16 -6.32
CA ASP A 87 13.58 -0.46 -7.49
C ASP A 87 12.53 0.16 -8.45
N GLY A 88 11.30 -0.37 -8.46
CA GLY A 88 10.19 0.10 -9.28
C GLY A 88 9.34 1.24 -8.70
N LEU A 89 9.70 1.82 -7.53
CA LEU A 89 8.97 2.92 -6.91
C LEU A 89 9.68 4.29 -6.99
N VAL A 90 10.89 4.34 -7.54
CA VAL A 90 11.73 5.55 -7.54
C VAL A 90 11.46 6.41 -8.79
N HIS A 91 10.74 7.52 -8.65
CA HIS A 91 10.69 8.59 -9.65
C HIS A 91 10.63 9.97 -9.01
#